data_AF-A0A7C9J2X7-F1
#
_entry.id   AF-A0A7C9J2X7-F1
#
_cell.length_a   1.000
_cell.length_b   1.000
_cell.length_c   1.000
_cell.angle_alpha   90.00
_cell.angle_beta   90.00
_cell.angle_gamma   90.00
#
_symmetry.space_group_name_H-M   'P 1'
#
loop_
_entity.id
_entity.type
_entity.pdbx_description
1 polymer ?
#
loop_
_entity_poly.entity_id
_entity_poly.type
_entity_poly.pdbx_seq_one_letter_code
_entity_poly.pdbx_strand_id
1 'polypeptide(L)'
;MARHKVGGSAMKKPDVERLAALEDKAETTTLDAREEQQLHDLTLKLDEQQRNERPCPFRTDMRHPTCTKPGGVCSLQLLSDDNGQIRAAEGERGMLRALCPYRFHQDDTVFRHIGEHLLDDPAPKQVGEVGFLESTGNLDSAPGENVGRIDMILYSPASAMGAPAKWAAVEIQAVYFSGREMGLEFRHLDKTAGRLSMAQAKRRPDYRSSGPKRLMPQLQIKVPTLRRWGKKMGIVVDIPFFMSMGNMRTVENVSNADIVWYLVDFRSVPGEDIRRLEVVREVYTTLEDSIEGLTGGVPVSLDEFEKRIASKIS
;
A
#
# COMPACT_ATOMS: atom_id res chain seq x y z
N MET A 1 -13.81 -19.00 -5.17
CA MET A 1 -12.87 -17.96 -4.65
C MET A 1 -12.73 -17.89 -3.12
N ALA A 2 -13.59 -18.54 -2.31
CA ALA A 2 -13.64 -18.32 -0.86
C ALA A 2 -12.51 -18.93 -0.01
N ARG A 3 -11.59 -19.69 -0.61
CA ARG A 3 -10.61 -20.54 0.09
C ARG A 3 -9.15 -20.13 -0.08
N HIS A 4 -8.85 -18.92 -0.58
CA HIS A 4 -7.45 -18.48 -0.70
C HIS A 4 -6.77 -18.45 0.67
N LYS A 5 -5.93 -19.45 0.92
CA LYS A 5 -5.01 -19.55 2.05
C LYS A 5 -3.64 -19.18 1.53
N VAL A 6 -2.89 -18.41 2.31
CA VAL A 6 -1.61 -17.84 1.88
C VAL A 6 -0.47 -18.76 2.33
N GLY A 7 0.48 -19.01 1.42
CA GLY A 7 1.84 -19.44 1.79
C GLY A 7 2.04 -20.95 1.93
N GLY A 8 1.17 -21.78 1.33
CA GLY A 8 1.29 -23.24 1.36
C GLY A 8 2.28 -23.76 0.33
N SER A 9 2.22 -23.25 -0.90
CA SER A 9 3.09 -23.64 -2.02
C SER A 9 3.85 -22.44 -2.61
N ALA A 10 3.83 -21.29 -1.93
CA ALA A 10 4.56 -20.09 -2.38
C ALA A 10 6.07 -20.31 -2.30
N MET A 11 6.76 -20.08 -3.41
CA MET A 11 8.22 -20.11 -3.49
C MET A 11 8.82 -19.03 -2.61
N LYS A 12 9.96 -19.34 -1.98
CA LYS A 12 10.73 -18.36 -1.21
C LYS A 12 11.42 -17.39 -2.17
N LYS A 13 11.64 -16.15 -1.72
CA LYS A 13 12.32 -15.11 -2.52
C LYS A 13 13.66 -15.58 -3.13
N PRO A 14 14.57 -16.27 -2.41
CA PRO A 14 15.81 -16.76 -3.02
C PRO A 14 15.60 -17.81 -4.12
N ASP A 15 14.57 -18.65 -4.01
CA ASP A 15 14.24 -19.65 -5.03
C ASP A 15 13.75 -18.96 -6.31
N VAL A 16 12.93 -17.90 -6.16
CA VAL A 16 12.42 -17.10 -7.29
C VAL A 16 13.54 -16.31 -7.96
N GLU A 17 14.40 -15.67 -7.19
CA GLU A 17 15.57 -14.93 -7.73
C GLU A 17 16.52 -15.88 -8.46
N ARG A 18 16.74 -17.08 -7.91
CA ARG A 18 17.57 -18.10 -8.55
C ARG A 18 16.94 -18.63 -9.83
N LEU A 19 15.62 -18.86 -9.84
CA LEU A 19 14.89 -19.27 -11.04
C LEU A 19 15.04 -18.22 -12.14
N ALA A 20 14.75 -16.95 -11.84
CA ALA A 20 14.88 -15.84 -12.78
C ALA A 20 16.30 -15.74 -13.36
N ALA A 21 17.33 -15.87 -12.50
CA ALA A 21 18.72 -15.82 -12.96
C ALA A 21 19.09 -17.01 -13.87
N LEU A 22 18.53 -18.20 -13.65
CA LEU A 22 18.75 -19.36 -14.50
C LEU A 22 17.99 -19.26 -15.84
N GLU A 23 16.77 -18.72 -15.83
CA GLU A 23 16.00 -18.42 -17.05
C GLU A 23 16.76 -17.41 -17.93
N ASP A 24 17.16 -16.27 -17.37
CA ASP A 24 17.92 -15.24 -18.10
C ASP A 24 19.28 -15.79 -18.62
N LYS A 25 19.92 -16.69 -17.86
CA LYS A 25 21.16 -17.36 -18.28
C LYS A 25 20.92 -18.34 -19.43
N ALA A 26 19.83 -19.12 -19.39
CA ALA A 26 19.48 -20.09 -20.42
C ALA A 26 19.16 -19.43 -21.77
N GLU A 27 18.64 -18.20 -21.75
CA GLU A 27 18.40 -17.41 -22.98
C GLU A 27 19.69 -16.98 -23.68
N THR A 28 20.79 -16.82 -22.93
CA THR A 28 22.03 -16.21 -23.42
C THR A 28 23.20 -17.18 -23.52
N THR A 29 23.17 -18.28 -22.76
CA THR A 29 24.28 -19.25 -22.64
C THR A 29 23.77 -20.65 -22.32
N THR A 30 24.56 -21.68 -22.65
CA THR A 30 24.28 -23.06 -22.26
C THR A 30 24.48 -23.23 -20.75
N LEU A 31 23.48 -23.83 -20.09
CA LEU A 31 23.56 -24.22 -18.69
C LEU A 31 24.42 -25.48 -18.52
N ASP A 32 25.12 -25.61 -17.39
CA ASP A 32 25.72 -26.90 -17.04
C ASP A 32 24.68 -27.89 -16.51
N ALA A 33 25.02 -29.19 -16.43
CA ALA A 33 24.08 -30.23 -16.01
C ALA A 33 23.49 -29.99 -14.60
N ARG A 34 24.23 -29.32 -13.70
CA ARG A 34 23.73 -28.99 -12.36
C ARG A 34 22.74 -27.83 -12.42
N GLU A 35 23.02 -26.82 -13.24
CA GLU A 35 22.13 -25.69 -13.48
C GLU A 35 20.86 -26.10 -14.20
N GLU A 36 20.93 -27.02 -15.16
CA GLU A 36 19.77 -27.62 -15.84
C GLU A 36 18.86 -28.34 -14.85
N GLN A 37 19.45 -29.19 -13.99
CA GLN A 37 18.68 -29.87 -12.94
C GLN A 37 18.06 -28.87 -11.96
N GLN A 38 18.81 -27.84 -11.56
CA GLN A 38 18.31 -26.81 -10.65
C GLN A 38 17.16 -26.00 -11.27
N LEU A 39 17.26 -25.65 -12.55
CA LEU A 39 16.20 -24.99 -13.31
C LEU A 39 14.96 -25.88 -13.39
N HIS A 40 15.12 -27.18 -13.67
CA HIS A 40 14.03 -28.14 -13.68
C HIS A 40 13.30 -28.21 -12.33
N ASP A 41 14.03 -28.37 -11.23
CA ASP A 41 13.45 -28.46 -9.88
C ASP A 41 12.71 -27.16 -9.49
N LEU A 42 13.26 -26.00 -9.83
CA LEU A 42 12.63 -24.70 -9.57
C LEU A 42 11.40 -24.47 -10.45
N THR A 43 11.39 -24.97 -11.69
CA THR A 43 10.23 -24.92 -12.58
C THR A 43 9.08 -25.77 -12.03
N LEU A 44 9.37 -26.97 -11.51
CA LEU A 44 8.36 -27.80 -10.86
C LEU A 44 7.76 -27.13 -9.61
N LYS A 45 8.57 -26.42 -8.83
CA LYS A 45 8.08 -25.60 -7.71
C LYS A 45 7.21 -24.44 -8.19
N LEU A 46 7.58 -23.79 -9.29
CA LEU A 46 6.78 -22.71 -9.87
C LEU A 46 5.42 -23.24 -10.35
N ASP A 47 5.38 -24.41 -10.99
CA ASP A 47 4.13 -25.07 -11.39
C ASP A 47 3.24 -25.41 -10.18
N GLU A 48 3.85 -25.89 -9.09
CA GLU A 48 3.13 -26.11 -7.84
C GLU A 48 2.55 -24.80 -7.28
N GLN A 49 3.35 -23.73 -7.24
CA GLN A 49 2.90 -22.40 -6.84
C GLN A 49 1.73 -21.93 -7.71
N GLN A 50 1.84 -22.02 -9.04
CA GLN A 50 0.80 -21.55 -9.96
C GLN A 50 -0.52 -22.33 -9.83
N ARG A 51 -0.46 -23.62 -9.48
CA ARG A 51 -1.66 -24.44 -9.24
C ARG A 51 -2.35 -24.12 -7.91
N ASN A 52 -1.58 -23.81 -6.87
CA ASN A 52 -2.08 -23.76 -5.49
C ASN A 52 -2.21 -22.34 -4.92
N GLU A 53 -1.44 -21.38 -5.44
CA GLU A 53 -1.42 -19.99 -5.00
C GLU A 53 -2.06 -19.07 -6.03
N ARG A 54 -2.50 -17.90 -5.59
CA ARG A 54 -3.01 -16.87 -6.50
C ARG A 54 -1.90 -15.91 -6.91
N PRO A 55 -1.76 -15.58 -8.20
CA PRO A 55 -0.85 -14.52 -8.62
C PRO A 55 -1.33 -13.17 -8.09
N CYS A 56 -0.39 -12.30 -7.73
CA CYS A 56 -0.66 -10.90 -7.43
C CYS A 56 -0.39 -10.06 -8.68
N PRO A 57 -1.40 -9.47 -9.34
CA PRO A 57 -1.19 -8.73 -10.58
C PRO A 57 -0.54 -7.35 -10.38
N PHE A 58 -0.44 -6.86 -9.14
CA PHE A 58 0.05 -5.52 -8.85
C PHE A 58 1.43 -5.49 -8.22
N ARG A 59 1.92 -6.63 -7.73
CA ARG A 59 3.19 -6.65 -7.01
C ARG A 59 4.34 -6.70 -8.02
N THR A 60 5.21 -5.71 -7.96
CA THR A 60 6.32 -5.49 -8.92
C THR A 60 7.70 -5.80 -8.35
N ASP A 61 7.79 -6.14 -7.07
CA ASP A 61 9.05 -6.31 -6.33
C ASP A 61 9.76 -7.66 -6.58
N MET A 62 9.10 -8.62 -7.23
CA MET A 62 9.68 -9.91 -7.59
C MET A 62 8.96 -10.57 -8.77
N ARG A 63 9.68 -11.44 -9.52
CA ARG A 63 9.08 -12.29 -10.55
C ARG A 63 8.09 -13.29 -9.93
N HIS A 64 7.10 -13.72 -10.71
CA HIS A 64 6.04 -14.65 -10.29
C HIS A 64 5.41 -14.34 -8.91
N PRO A 65 4.93 -13.11 -8.69
CA PRO A 65 4.46 -12.69 -7.38
C PRO A 65 3.14 -13.38 -7.00
N THR A 66 3.02 -13.78 -5.73
CA THR A 66 1.80 -14.37 -5.17
C THR A 66 1.07 -13.41 -4.24
N CYS A 67 -0.26 -13.54 -4.18
CA CYS A 67 -1.11 -12.75 -3.31
C CYS A 67 -0.92 -13.16 -1.84
N THR A 68 -0.35 -12.28 -1.04
CA THR A 68 -0.11 -12.50 0.40
C THR A 68 -1.32 -12.19 1.29
N LYS A 69 -2.43 -11.74 0.70
CA LYS A 69 -3.62 -11.35 1.45
C LYS A 69 -4.66 -12.46 1.43
N PRO A 70 -5.08 -13.01 2.60
CA PRO A 70 -6.17 -13.97 2.66
C PRO A 70 -7.43 -13.44 1.96
N GLY A 71 -8.01 -14.28 1.10
CA GLY A 71 -9.15 -13.91 0.26
C GLY A 71 -8.83 -13.07 -1.00
N GLY A 72 -7.65 -12.47 -1.12
CA GLY A 72 -7.22 -11.76 -2.34
C GLY A 72 -7.96 -10.46 -2.65
N VAL A 73 -8.56 -9.80 -1.64
CA VAL A 73 -9.33 -8.57 -1.85
C VAL A 73 -8.39 -7.35 -1.85
N CYS A 74 -8.12 -6.83 -3.05
CA CYS A 74 -7.24 -5.67 -3.23
C CYS A 74 -7.95 -4.33 -3.03
N SER A 75 -9.25 -4.25 -3.30
CA SER A 75 -10.04 -3.03 -3.18
C SER A 75 -11.51 -3.32 -2.87
N LEU A 76 -12.23 -2.32 -2.37
CA LEU A 76 -13.69 -2.34 -2.24
C LEU A 76 -14.31 -1.06 -2.82
N GLN A 77 -15.58 -1.17 -3.22
CA GLN A 77 -16.36 -0.06 -3.77
C GLN A 77 -17.75 -0.07 -3.14
N LEU A 78 -18.32 1.11 -2.92
CA LEU A 78 -19.71 1.22 -2.51
C LEU A 78 -20.61 0.98 -3.73
N LEU A 79 -21.59 0.10 -3.56
CA LEU A 79 -22.58 -0.21 -4.59
C LEU A 79 -23.94 0.38 -4.23
N SER A 80 -24.71 0.67 -5.27
CA SER A 80 -26.11 1.10 -5.23
C SER A 80 -26.96 0.13 -6.05
N ASP A 81 -28.20 -0.06 -5.62
CA ASP A 81 -29.21 -0.83 -6.32
C ASP A 81 -30.24 0.15 -6.89
N ASP A 82 -30.28 0.27 -8.22
CA ASP A 82 -31.30 1.03 -8.93
C ASP A 82 -32.24 0.05 -9.63
N ASN A 83 -33.36 -0.26 -8.96
CA ASN A 83 -34.43 -1.13 -9.47
C ASN A 83 -33.94 -2.51 -9.95
N GLY A 84 -33.02 -3.13 -9.21
CA GLY A 84 -32.45 -4.43 -9.52
C GLY A 84 -31.17 -4.36 -10.37
N GLN A 85 -30.74 -3.17 -10.77
CA GLN A 85 -29.46 -2.97 -11.44
C GLN A 85 -28.40 -2.49 -10.45
N ILE A 86 -27.44 -3.38 -10.20
CA ILE A 86 -26.31 -3.09 -9.32
C ILE A 86 -25.29 -2.24 -10.07
N ARG A 87 -24.99 -1.06 -9.52
CA ARG A 87 -23.99 -0.13 -10.06
C ARG A 87 -23.10 0.40 -8.93
N ALA A 88 -21.95 0.97 -9.27
CA ALA A 88 -21.18 1.75 -8.30
C ALA A 88 -22.01 2.96 -7.84
N ALA A 89 -21.95 3.27 -6.54
CA ALA A 89 -22.58 4.49 -6.03
C ALA A 89 -21.99 5.73 -6.73
N GLU A 90 -22.78 6.80 -6.85
CA GLU A 90 -22.32 8.04 -7.48
C GLU A 90 -21.45 8.90 -6.54
N GLY A 91 -20.70 9.83 -7.14
CA GLY A 91 -19.84 10.80 -6.45
C GLY A 91 -18.62 10.19 -5.74
N GLU A 92 -18.01 10.96 -4.84
CA GLU A 92 -16.79 10.56 -4.10
C GLU A 92 -17.01 9.30 -3.24
N ARG A 93 -18.23 9.11 -2.74
CA ARG A 93 -18.62 7.89 -2.02
C ARG A 93 -18.61 6.65 -2.91
N GLY A 94 -18.66 6.81 -4.22
CA GLY A 94 -18.53 5.76 -5.24
C GLY A 94 -17.11 5.28 -5.54
N MET A 95 -16.08 6.03 -5.16
CA MET A 95 -14.69 5.73 -5.53
C MET A 95 -14.20 4.38 -4.96
N LEU A 96 -13.18 3.79 -5.57
CA LEU A 96 -12.56 2.57 -5.03
C LEU A 96 -11.67 2.89 -3.83
N ARG A 97 -11.67 2.01 -2.83
CA ARG A 97 -10.75 2.06 -1.69
C ARG A 97 -9.79 0.89 -1.78
N ALA A 98 -8.51 1.15 -1.75
CA ALA A 98 -7.51 0.10 -1.71
C ALA A 98 -7.45 -0.50 -0.31
N LEU A 99 -7.49 -1.82 -0.23
CA LEU A 99 -7.36 -2.57 1.02
C LEU A 99 -6.04 -3.32 1.13
N CYS A 100 -5.21 -3.25 0.09
CA CYS A 100 -3.93 -3.94 0.00
C CYS A 100 -2.87 -2.93 -0.45
N PRO A 101 -1.74 -2.79 0.26
CA PRO A 101 -0.66 -1.89 -0.14
C PRO A 101 -0.14 -2.19 -1.55
N TYR A 102 -0.04 -3.46 -1.94
CA TYR A 102 0.39 -3.84 -3.28
C TYR A 102 -0.55 -3.33 -4.39
N ARG A 103 -1.81 -2.96 -4.10
CA ARG A 103 -2.67 -2.33 -5.12
C ARG A 103 -2.10 -1.00 -5.63
N PHE A 104 -1.31 -0.31 -4.82
CA PHE A 104 -0.66 0.95 -5.20
C PHE A 104 0.62 0.76 -6.04
N HIS A 105 1.13 -0.47 -6.14
CA HIS A 105 2.31 -0.80 -6.96
C HIS A 105 1.97 -0.99 -8.45
N GLN A 106 0.70 -0.79 -8.85
CA GLN A 106 0.26 -1.00 -10.22
C GLN A 106 1.14 -0.25 -11.23
N ASP A 107 1.80 -1.03 -12.08
CA ASP A 107 2.69 -0.58 -13.16
C ASP A 107 3.80 0.39 -12.67
N ASP A 108 4.15 0.34 -11.39
CA ASP A 108 5.04 1.28 -10.69
C ASP A 108 4.67 2.76 -10.90
N THR A 109 3.40 3.04 -11.21
CA THR A 109 2.95 4.34 -11.71
C THR A 109 3.21 5.46 -10.71
N VAL A 110 2.86 5.24 -9.44
CA VAL A 110 3.10 6.24 -8.41
C VAL A 110 4.59 6.39 -8.09
N PHE A 111 5.39 5.33 -8.17
CA PHE A 111 6.82 5.40 -7.85
C PHE A 111 7.61 6.18 -8.89
N ARG A 112 7.27 5.98 -10.17
CA ARG A 112 7.79 6.78 -11.28
C ARG A 112 7.47 8.26 -11.08
N HIS A 113 6.21 8.57 -10.76
CA HIS A 113 5.75 9.92 -10.49
C HIS A 113 6.52 10.57 -9.33
N ILE A 114 6.71 9.85 -8.22
CA ILE A 114 7.52 10.32 -7.09
C ILE A 114 8.98 10.55 -7.51
N GLY A 115 9.57 9.64 -8.29
CA GLY A 115 10.92 9.78 -8.81
C GLY A 115 11.10 11.04 -9.64
N GLU A 116 10.19 11.28 -10.59
CA GLU A 116 10.19 12.48 -11.43
C GLU A 116 10.12 13.75 -10.59
N HIS A 117 9.21 13.81 -9.62
CA HIS A 117 8.88 15.05 -8.91
C HIS A 117 9.78 15.33 -7.70
N LEU A 118 10.30 14.31 -7.01
CA LEU A 118 11.18 14.50 -5.84
C LEU A 118 12.65 14.24 -6.12
N LEU A 119 12.97 13.36 -7.07
CA LEU A 119 14.34 12.91 -7.30
C LEU A 119 14.92 13.43 -8.61
N ASP A 120 14.08 13.99 -9.48
CA ASP A 120 14.45 14.34 -10.86
C ASP A 120 14.96 13.10 -11.60
N ASP A 121 14.28 11.96 -11.41
CA ASP A 121 14.63 10.67 -11.99
C ASP A 121 13.36 9.82 -12.23
N PRO A 122 12.95 9.58 -13.48
CA PRO A 122 11.78 8.78 -13.80
C PRO A 122 11.97 7.27 -13.61
N ALA A 123 13.17 6.79 -13.30
CA ALA A 123 13.43 5.36 -13.10
C ALA A 123 14.02 5.08 -11.70
N PRO A 124 13.34 5.50 -10.61
CA PRO A 124 13.85 5.25 -9.28
C PRO A 124 13.81 3.76 -8.96
N LYS A 125 14.81 3.30 -8.20
CA LYS A 125 14.85 1.93 -7.67
C LYS A 125 14.19 1.87 -6.30
N GLN A 126 13.32 0.88 -6.10
CA GLN A 126 12.73 0.59 -4.80
C GLN A 126 13.72 -0.18 -3.92
N VAL A 127 13.94 0.30 -2.70
CA VAL A 127 14.74 -0.37 -1.66
C VAL A 127 13.86 -0.52 -0.43
N GLY A 128 13.56 -1.76 -0.06
CA GLY A 128 12.67 -2.07 1.06
C GLY A 128 13.40 -2.23 2.40
N GLU A 129 12.68 -1.95 3.49
CA GLU A 129 13.03 -2.29 4.87
C GLU A 129 14.42 -1.85 5.35
N VAL A 130 14.75 -0.56 5.17
CA VAL A 130 16.02 -0.01 5.63
C VAL A 130 15.90 0.50 7.06
N GLY A 131 16.80 0.05 7.94
CA GLY A 131 16.90 0.51 9.33
C GLY A 131 17.37 1.96 9.41
N PHE A 132 16.69 2.77 10.23
CA PHE A 132 17.02 4.18 10.43
C PHE A 132 17.14 4.60 11.91
N LEU A 133 16.78 3.70 12.83
CA LEU A 133 16.92 3.89 14.27
C LEU A 133 17.50 2.64 14.90
N GLU A 134 18.46 2.82 15.79
CA GLU A 134 19.09 1.77 16.57
C GLU A 134 18.62 1.82 18.04
N SER A 135 18.48 0.65 18.66
CA SER A 135 18.20 0.50 20.08
C SER A 135 19.37 1.01 20.90
N THR A 136 19.09 1.68 22.02
CA THR A 136 20.10 2.01 23.04
C THR A 136 20.35 0.86 24.01
N GLY A 137 19.69 -0.29 23.82
CA GLY A 137 19.66 -1.41 24.76
C GLY A 137 18.43 -1.37 25.65
N ASN A 138 17.63 -2.44 25.65
CA ASN A 138 16.55 -2.68 26.61
C ASN A 138 16.44 -4.19 26.89
N LEU A 139 15.47 -4.61 27.71
CA LEU A 139 15.27 -6.02 28.10
C LEU A 139 15.11 -6.98 26.90
N ASP A 140 14.60 -6.49 25.78
CA ASP A 140 14.22 -7.29 24.62
C ASP A 140 15.04 -6.95 23.36
N SER A 141 16.04 -6.05 23.44
CA SER A 141 16.83 -5.61 22.29
C SER A 141 18.23 -5.15 22.68
N ALA A 142 19.24 -5.69 22.01
CA ALA A 142 20.63 -5.29 22.24
C ALA A 142 20.92 -3.87 21.70
N PRO A 143 21.86 -3.12 22.30
CA PRO A 143 22.32 -1.86 21.71
C PRO A 143 22.78 -2.06 20.25
N GLY A 144 22.36 -1.17 19.35
CA GLY A 144 22.66 -1.25 17.91
C GLY A 144 21.65 -2.05 17.08
N GLU A 145 20.65 -2.71 17.68
CA GLU A 145 19.60 -3.38 16.91
C GLU A 145 18.61 -2.39 16.27
N ASN A 146 18.16 -2.65 15.04
CA ASN A 146 17.23 -1.76 14.34
C ASN A 146 15.83 -1.76 14.99
N VAL A 147 15.46 -0.63 15.60
CA VAL A 147 14.15 -0.41 16.26
C VAL A 147 13.18 0.45 15.44
N GLY A 148 13.65 0.97 14.30
CA GLY A 148 12.83 1.69 13.33
C GLY A 148 13.24 1.35 11.92
N ARG A 149 12.27 1.01 11.07
CA ARG A 149 12.47 0.74 9.65
C ARG A 149 11.68 1.72 8.80
N ILE A 150 12.27 2.12 7.67
CA ILE A 150 11.54 2.77 6.58
C ILE A 150 11.14 1.66 5.62
N ASP A 151 9.84 1.54 5.38
CA ASP A 151 9.26 0.44 4.63
C ASP A 151 9.77 0.44 3.18
N MET A 152 9.85 1.62 2.58
CA MET A 152 10.34 1.79 1.22
C MET A 152 11.12 3.09 1.04
N ILE A 153 12.24 2.98 0.34
CA ILE A 153 13.06 4.09 -0.13
C ILE A 153 13.07 4.03 -1.65
N LEU A 154 12.76 5.16 -2.29
CA LEU A 154 13.03 5.35 -3.71
C LEU A 154 14.41 5.98 -3.86
N TYR A 155 15.32 5.26 -4.50
CA TYR A 155 16.70 5.67 -4.72
C TYR A 155 16.93 5.96 -6.20
N SER A 156 17.52 7.11 -6.51
CA SER A 156 17.90 7.46 -7.87
C SER A 156 19.32 6.93 -8.17
N PRO A 157 19.48 5.95 -9.08
CA PRO A 157 20.79 5.49 -9.51
C PRO A 157 21.53 6.53 -10.38
N ALA A 158 20.83 7.55 -10.89
CA ALA A 158 21.39 8.60 -11.73
C ALA A 158 22.24 9.62 -10.95
N SER A 159 22.35 9.51 -9.61
CA SER A 159 23.25 10.33 -8.81
C SER A 159 24.69 10.26 -9.35
N ALA A 160 25.25 11.42 -9.70
CA ALA A 160 26.63 11.53 -10.16
C ALA A 160 27.61 10.96 -9.12
N MET A 161 28.67 10.31 -9.59
CA MET A 161 29.71 9.74 -8.73
C MET A 161 30.32 10.83 -7.84
N GLY A 162 30.22 10.66 -6.51
CA GLY A 162 30.69 11.64 -5.52
C GLY A 162 29.64 12.67 -5.06
N ALA A 163 28.44 12.70 -5.65
CA ALA A 163 27.33 13.51 -5.16
C ALA A 163 26.56 12.79 -4.03
N PRO A 164 25.91 13.53 -3.11
CA PRO A 164 25.02 12.92 -2.12
C PRO A 164 23.94 12.06 -2.78
N ALA A 165 23.64 10.91 -2.18
CA ALA A 165 22.59 10.02 -2.65
C ALA A 165 21.23 10.76 -2.73
N LYS A 166 20.63 10.75 -3.92
CA LYS A 166 19.25 11.22 -4.14
C LYS A 166 18.29 10.09 -3.82
N TRP A 167 17.45 10.29 -2.81
CA TRP A 167 16.44 9.33 -2.40
C TRP A 167 15.33 10.00 -1.59
N ALA A 168 14.17 9.36 -1.56
CA ALA A 168 13.00 9.75 -0.77
C ALA A 168 12.45 8.53 -0.02
N ALA A 169 12.04 8.73 1.23
CA ALA A 169 11.29 7.72 1.98
C ALA A 169 9.84 7.72 1.49
N VAL A 170 9.25 6.54 1.31
CA VAL A 170 7.87 6.40 0.87
C VAL A 170 7.12 5.43 1.78
N GLU A 171 5.92 5.83 2.19
CA GLU A 171 4.97 4.96 2.90
C GLU A 171 3.69 4.81 2.06
N ILE A 172 3.16 3.60 1.98
CA ILE A 172 1.87 3.34 1.35
C ILE A 172 0.86 3.03 2.45
N GLN A 173 -0.26 3.75 2.49
CA GLN A 173 -1.32 3.49 3.44
C GLN A 173 -2.60 3.02 2.73
N ALA A 174 -2.82 1.70 2.79
CA ALA A 174 -4.09 1.09 2.42
C ALA A 174 -5.11 1.15 3.57
N VAL A 175 -6.39 0.99 3.24
CA VAL A 175 -7.48 1.08 4.21
C VAL A 175 -7.80 -0.28 4.80
N TYR A 176 -7.88 -0.36 6.13
CA TYR A 176 -8.53 -1.49 6.80
C TYR A 176 -10.05 -1.43 6.58
N PHE A 177 -10.76 -2.54 6.77
CA PHE A 177 -12.22 -2.51 6.78
C PHE A 177 -12.75 -3.13 8.07
N SER A 178 -13.88 -2.63 8.56
CA SER A 178 -14.66 -3.24 9.63
C SER A 178 -15.88 -3.96 9.05
N GLY A 179 -16.27 -5.07 9.67
CA GLY A 179 -17.45 -5.84 9.29
C GLY A 179 -17.15 -7.33 9.23
N ARG A 180 -18.06 -8.09 8.59
CA ARG A 180 -17.90 -9.55 8.44
C ARG A 180 -16.82 -9.89 7.41
N GLU A 181 -16.27 -11.10 7.52
CA GLU A 181 -15.22 -11.59 6.64
C GLU A 181 -15.65 -11.64 5.16
N MET A 182 -14.71 -11.44 4.24
CA MET A 182 -14.97 -11.45 2.79
C MET A 182 -15.35 -12.83 2.24
N GLY A 183 -15.10 -13.91 3.00
CA GLY A 183 -15.45 -15.27 2.61
C GLY A 183 -16.95 -15.49 2.34
N LEU A 184 -17.83 -14.71 3.00
CA LEU A 184 -19.28 -14.73 2.71
C LEU A 184 -19.58 -14.29 1.28
N GLU A 185 -18.89 -13.25 0.81
CA GLU A 185 -19.09 -12.71 -0.54
C GLU A 185 -18.64 -13.72 -1.59
N PHE A 186 -17.47 -14.31 -1.40
CA PHE A 186 -16.95 -15.30 -2.32
C PHE A 186 -17.79 -16.56 -2.40
N ARG A 187 -18.34 -17.03 -1.27
CA ARG A 187 -19.28 -18.17 -1.28
C ARG A 187 -20.56 -17.83 -2.05
N HIS A 188 -21.02 -16.58 -1.97
CA HIS A 188 -22.17 -16.15 -2.74
C HIS A 188 -21.87 -16.08 -4.23
N LEU A 189 -20.76 -15.42 -4.61
CA LEU A 189 -20.31 -15.36 -6.01
C LEU A 189 -20.10 -16.75 -6.62
N ASP A 190 -19.51 -17.69 -5.87
CA ASP A 190 -19.34 -19.08 -6.32
C ASP A 190 -20.70 -19.75 -6.55
N LYS A 191 -21.72 -19.48 -5.72
CA LYS A 191 -23.09 -20.03 -5.87
C LYS A 191 -23.90 -19.40 -6.99
N THR A 192 -23.66 -18.12 -7.30
CA THR A 192 -24.40 -17.37 -8.31
C THR A 192 -23.67 -17.29 -9.66
N ALA A 193 -22.62 -18.11 -9.84
CA ALA A 193 -21.76 -18.09 -11.02
C ALA A 193 -21.23 -16.68 -11.37
N GLY A 194 -20.89 -15.90 -10.35
CA GLY A 194 -20.33 -14.55 -10.51
C GLY A 194 -21.36 -13.45 -10.78
N ARG A 195 -22.67 -13.73 -10.71
CA ARG A 195 -23.70 -12.69 -10.88
C ARG A 195 -23.54 -11.59 -9.82
N LEU A 196 -23.41 -10.34 -10.28
CA LEU A 196 -23.35 -9.17 -9.41
C LEU A 196 -24.61 -9.06 -8.54
N SER A 197 -24.43 -8.70 -7.28
CA SER A 197 -25.48 -8.52 -6.30
C SER A 197 -25.09 -7.46 -5.27
N MET A 198 -26.06 -7.01 -4.48
CA MET A 198 -25.74 -6.24 -3.28
C MET A 198 -24.91 -7.08 -2.30
N ALA A 199 -24.04 -6.40 -1.56
CA ALA A 199 -23.13 -7.05 -0.63
C ALA A 199 -23.88 -7.91 0.39
N GLN A 200 -23.41 -9.14 0.58
CA GLN A 200 -24.07 -10.13 1.46
C GLN A 200 -23.91 -9.81 2.95
N ALA A 201 -22.99 -8.91 3.28
CA ALA A 201 -22.79 -8.43 4.64
C ALA A 201 -22.31 -6.98 4.62
N LYS A 202 -22.71 -6.23 5.65
CA LYS A 202 -22.26 -4.85 5.85
C LYS A 202 -20.76 -4.82 6.15
N ARG A 203 -20.04 -4.05 5.35
CA ARG A 203 -18.61 -3.75 5.53
C ARG A 203 -18.40 -2.28 5.25
N ARG A 204 -17.45 -1.67 5.95
CA ARG A 204 -17.08 -0.27 5.73
C ARG A 204 -15.58 -0.09 5.84
N PRO A 205 -14.98 0.84 5.10
CA PRO A 205 -13.64 1.33 5.39
C PRO A 205 -13.49 1.73 6.86
N ASP A 206 -12.38 1.35 7.47
CA ASP A 206 -11.99 1.74 8.83
C ASP A 206 -10.84 2.77 8.75
N TYR A 207 -11.22 3.99 8.42
CA TYR A 207 -10.30 5.11 8.29
C TYR A 207 -9.60 5.44 9.62
N ARG A 208 -10.29 5.31 10.76
CA ARG A 208 -9.71 5.61 12.08
C ARG A 208 -8.59 4.64 12.45
N SER A 209 -8.78 3.35 12.18
CA SER A 209 -7.73 2.37 12.44
C SER A 209 -6.57 2.44 11.44
N SER A 210 -6.80 3.02 10.27
CA SER A 210 -5.80 3.15 9.20
C SER A 210 -4.96 4.43 9.35
N GLY A 211 -5.59 5.59 9.56
CA GLY A 211 -4.94 6.88 9.73
C GLY A 211 -4.44 7.10 11.17
N PRO A 212 -5.27 7.67 12.07
CA PRO A 212 -4.82 8.09 13.40
C PRO A 212 -4.20 6.99 14.26
N LYS A 213 -4.62 5.72 14.15
CA LYS A 213 -4.02 4.65 14.98
C LYS A 213 -2.73 4.04 14.43
N ARG A 214 -2.39 4.25 13.16
CA ARG A 214 -1.27 3.56 12.50
C ARG A 214 -0.39 4.53 11.74
N LEU A 215 -0.93 5.20 10.71
CA LEU A 215 -0.16 6.16 9.93
C LEU A 215 0.39 7.29 10.79
N MET A 216 -0.41 7.89 11.68
CA MET A 216 0.04 9.01 12.51
C MET A 216 1.25 8.66 13.41
N PRO A 217 1.25 7.55 14.19
CA PRO A 217 2.44 7.10 14.89
C PRO A 217 3.67 6.89 13.98
N GLN A 218 3.48 6.31 12.78
CA GLN A 218 4.58 6.11 11.82
C GLN A 218 5.19 7.45 11.38
N LEU A 219 4.36 8.45 11.06
CA LEU A 219 4.82 9.79 10.68
C LEU A 219 5.59 10.46 11.82
N GLN A 220 5.07 10.40 13.05
CA GLN A 220 5.70 10.99 14.23
C GLN A 220 7.09 10.41 14.52
N ILE A 221 7.31 9.13 14.22
CA ILE A 221 8.60 8.47 14.44
C ILE A 221 9.56 8.72 13.26
N LYS A 222 9.08 8.62 12.02
CA LYS A 222 9.92 8.67 10.80
C LYS A 222 10.29 10.10 10.39
N VAL A 223 9.31 11.00 10.34
CA VAL A 223 9.47 12.33 9.72
C VAL A 223 10.49 13.24 10.43
N PRO A 224 10.57 13.31 11.78
CA PRO A 224 11.55 14.18 12.43
C PRO A 224 13.01 13.85 12.06
N THR A 225 13.32 12.57 11.87
CA THR A 225 14.66 12.13 11.43
C THR A 225 14.90 12.47 9.96
N LEU A 226 13.92 12.21 9.09
CA LEU A 226 14.00 12.57 7.67
C LEU A 226 14.17 14.08 7.46
N ARG A 227 13.38 14.89 8.16
CA ARG A 227 13.46 16.36 8.16
C ARG A 227 14.86 16.84 8.53
N ARG A 228 15.48 16.27 9.57
CA ARG A 228 16.86 16.60 10.00
C ARG A 228 17.91 16.29 8.94
N TRP A 229 17.68 15.29 8.10
CA TRP A 229 18.54 14.96 6.96
C TRP A 229 18.22 15.76 5.69
N GLY A 230 17.24 16.67 5.75
CA GLY A 230 16.74 17.40 4.58
C GLY A 230 15.98 16.52 3.59
N LYS A 231 15.45 15.36 4.05
CA LYS A 231 14.72 14.40 3.23
C LYS A 231 13.22 14.52 3.47
N LYS A 232 12.44 14.30 2.40
CA LYS A 232 10.98 14.33 2.42
C LYS A 232 10.42 12.90 2.57
N MET A 233 9.22 12.79 3.12
CA MET A 233 8.46 11.54 3.17
C MET A 233 7.29 11.60 2.18
N GLY A 234 7.28 10.72 1.18
CA GLY A 234 6.15 10.53 0.29
C GLY A 234 5.11 9.60 0.93
N ILE A 235 3.84 9.98 0.94
CA ILE A 235 2.75 9.15 1.46
C ILE A 235 1.77 8.87 0.33
N VAL A 236 1.60 7.60 -0.02
CA VAL A 236 0.69 7.17 -1.08
C VAL A 236 -0.62 6.68 -0.48
N VAL A 237 -1.73 7.33 -0.85
CA VAL A 237 -3.08 7.02 -0.37
C VAL A 237 -4.11 7.19 -1.48
N ASP A 238 -5.24 6.48 -1.39
CA ASP A 238 -6.38 6.75 -2.27
C ASP A 238 -7.12 8.03 -1.87
N ILE A 239 -7.76 8.70 -2.83
CA ILE A 239 -8.52 9.95 -2.58
C ILE A 239 -9.54 9.76 -1.44
N PRO A 240 -10.36 8.69 -1.40
CA PRO A 240 -11.31 8.50 -0.30
C PRO A 240 -10.67 8.42 1.08
N PHE A 241 -9.48 7.82 1.21
CA PHE A 241 -8.75 7.81 2.47
C PHE A 241 -8.41 9.23 2.92
N PHE A 242 -7.83 10.04 2.03
CA PHE A 242 -7.43 11.42 2.35
C PHE A 242 -8.63 12.29 2.70
N MET A 243 -9.71 12.22 1.90
CA MET A 243 -10.95 12.98 2.14
C MET A 243 -11.71 12.53 3.38
N SER A 244 -11.41 11.35 3.93
CA SER A 244 -12.02 10.87 5.18
C SER A 244 -11.26 11.32 6.44
N MET A 245 -10.11 12.00 6.27
CA MET A 245 -9.39 12.64 7.37
C MET A 245 -9.93 14.06 7.63
N GLY A 246 -9.52 14.67 8.74
CA GLY A 246 -9.74 16.10 8.96
C GLY A 246 -8.98 16.93 7.93
N ASN A 247 -9.45 18.16 7.70
CA ASN A 247 -8.79 19.07 6.77
C ASN A 247 -7.34 19.33 7.20
N MET A 248 -6.38 18.98 6.35
CA MET A 248 -4.95 19.26 6.57
C MET A 248 -4.62 20.61 5.98
N ARG A 249 -3.96 21.47 6.77
CA ARG A 249 -3.38 22.70 6.22
C ARG A 249 -2.26 22.33 5.26
N THR A 250 -2.23 23.00 4.13
CA THR A 250 -1.27 22.72 3.06
C THR A 250 -0.30 23.88 2.88
N VAL A 251 0.91 23.58 2.43
CA VAL A 251 1.88 24.58 1.98
C VAL A 251 1.95 24.58 0.45
N GLU A 252 2.30 25.71 -0.15
CA GLU A 252 2.29 25.85 -1.62
C GLU A 252 3.48 25.17 -2.30
N ASN A 253 4.63 25.12 -1.63
CA ASN A 253 5.88 24.62 -2.21
C ASN A 253 6.41 23.42 -1.43
N VAL A 254 6.83 22.38 -2.16
CA VAL A 254 7.47 21.17 -1.63
C VAL A 254 8.70 21.46 -0.75
N SER A 255 9.41 22.56 -0.99
CA SER A 255 10.53 23.01 -0.15
C SER A 255 10.12 23.21 1.30
N ASN A 256 8.88 23.65 1.53
CA ASN A 256 8.33 24.00 2.84
C ASN A 256 7.57 22.83 3.50
N ALA A 257 7.46 21.69 2.83
CA ALA A 257 6.78 20.51 3.36
C ALA A 257 7.75 19.50 3.96
N ASP A 258 7.26 18.64 4.84
CA ASP A 258 7.99 17.43 5.26
C ASP A 258 7.43 16.19 4.60
N ILE A 259 6.13 16.25 4.32
CA ILE A 259 5.34 15.16 3.78
C ILE A 259 4.73 15.61 2.46
N VAL A 260 4.87 14.75 1.45
CA VAL A 260 4.18 14.89 0.16
C VAL A 260 3.19 13.75 0.03
N TRP A 261 1.90 14.09 0.04
CA TRP A 261 0.82 13.13 -0.16
C TRP A 261 0.56 12.94 -1.65
N TYR A 262 0.71 11.72 -2.13
CA TYR A 262 0.37 11.31 -3.50
C TYR A 262 -1.01 10.69 -3.49
N LEU A 263 -2.00 11.48 -3.89
CA LEU A 263 -3.40 11.06 -3.93
C LEU A 263 -3.65 10.32 -5.23
N VAL A 264 -4.08 9.07 -5.12
CA VAL A 264 -4.39 8.24 -6.28
C VAL A 264 -5.86 7.93 -6.41
N ASP A 265 -6.30 7.72 -7.64
CA ASP A 265 -7.62 7.16 -7.97
C ASP A 265 -7.45 5.88 -8.80
N PHE A 266 -8.51 5.07 -8.85
CA PHE A 266 -8.58 3.85 -9.65
C PHE A 266 -9.66 4.00 -10.71
N ARG A 267 -9.29 4.58 -11.86
CA ARG A 267 -10.23 4.91 -12.93
C ARG A 267 -10.58 3.71 -13.79
N SER A 268 -11.81 3.69 -14.28
CA SER A 268 -12.23 2.72 -15.30
C SER A 268 -11.55 3.04 -16.62
N VAL A 269 -11.12 2.00 -17.32
CA VAL A 269 -10.70 2.11 -18.72
C VAL A 269 -11.89 1.73 -19.61
N PRO A 270 -12.31 2.57 -20.56
CA PRO A 270 -13.37 2.22 -21.50
C PRO A 270 -13.05 0.90 -22.23
N GLY A 271 -13.97 -0.05 -22.17
CA GLY A 271 -13.81 -1.36 -22.81
C GLY A 271 -13.01 -2.39 -22.01
N GLU A 272 -12.51 -2.06 -20.81
CA GLU A 272 -11.88 -3.02 -19.90
C GLU A 272 -12.63 -3.08 -18.56
N ASP A 273 -12.71 -4.27 -17.96
CA ASP A 273 -13.17 -4.45 -16.58
C ASP A 273 -12.07 -4.12 -15.54
N ILE A 274 -11.01 -3.45 -15.98
CA ILE A 274 -9.83 -3.14 -15.18
C ILE A 274 -9.90 -1.69 -14.69
N ARG A 275 -9.46 -1.51 -13.45
CA ARG A 275 -9.34 -0.21 -12.80
C ARG A 275 -7.86 0.16 -12.71
N ARG A 276 -7.44 1.21 -13.42
CA ARG A 276 -6.04 1.65 -13.47
C ARG A 276 -5.78 2.77 -12.47
N LEU A 277 -4.65 2.65 -11.79
CA LEU A 277 -4.14 3.64 -10.86
C LEU A 277 -3.69 4.87 -11.64
N GLU A 278 -4.10 6.04 -11.15
CA GLU A 278 -3.64 7.34 -11.63
C GLU A 278 -3.28 8.20 -10.43
N VAL A 279 -2.15 8.91 -10.50
CA VAL A 279 -1.81 9.95 -9.53
C VAL A 279 -2.59 11.20 -9.90
N VAL A 280 -3.54 11.60 -9.06
CA VAL A 280 -4.49 12.68 -9.36
C VAL A 280 -3.99 14.02 -8.86
N ARG A 281 -3.36 14.03 -7.69
CA ARG A 281 -2.95 15.27 -7.02
C ARG A 281 -1.84 15.01 -6.01
N GLU A 282 -0.96 15.99 -5.88
CA GLU A 282 -0.02 16.09 -4.77
C GLU A 282 -0.52 17.07 -3.71
N VAL A 283 -0.29 16.77 -2.44
CA VAL A 283 -0.56 17.67 -1.32
C VAL A 283 0.67 17.79 -0.46
N TYR A 284 1.07 19.02 -0.16
CA TYR A 284 2.27 19.32 0.61
C TYR A 284 1.87 19.78 2.01
N THR A 285 2.42 19.14 3.03
CA THR A 285 2.07 19.42 4.43
C THR A 285 3.31 19.38 5.32
N THR A 286 3.26 20.12 6.41
CA THR A 286 4.19 19.88 7.52
C THR A 286 3.79 18.61 8.28
N LEU A 287 4.70 18.08 9.12
CA LEU A 287 4.37 17.02 10.06
C LEU A 287 3.21 17.42 10.98
N GLU A 288 3.26 18.65 11.48
CA GLU A 288 2.30 19.19 12.44
C GLU A 288 0.90 19.28 11.81
N ASP A 289 0.79 19.82 10.60
CA ASP A 289 -0.49 19.91 9.87
C ASP A 289 -1.06 18.53 9.53
N SER A 290 -0.19 17.56 9.24
CA SER A 290 -0.58 16.16 8.98
C SER A 290 -1.16 15.50 10.23
N ILE A 291 -0.54 15.72 11.40
CA ILE A 291 -1.01 15.17 12.67
C ILE A 291 -2.37 15.78 13.03
N GLU A 292 -2.53 17.09 12.86
CA GLU A 292 -3.80 17.78 13.10
C GLU A 292 -4.93 17.19 12.23
N GLY A 293 -4.70 17.05 10.91
CA GLY A 293 -5.69 16.48 10.00
C GLY A 293 -5.96 14.99 10.26
N LEU A 294 -4.94 14.18 10.58
CA LEU A 294 -5.11 12.76 10.91
C LEU A 294 -5.86 12.54 12.22
N THR A 295 -5.76 13.47 13.17
CA THR A 295 -6.54 13.42 14.42
C THR A 295 -8.03 13.59 14.13
N GLY A 296 -8.38 14.33 13.07
CA GLY A 296 -9.72 14.30 12.47
C GLY A 296 -10.85 14.83 13.35
N GLY A 297 -10.52 15.56 14.42
CA GLY A 297 -11.50 16.10 15.36
C GLY A 297 -11.06 17.43 15.93
N VAL A 298 -11.94 18.43 15.80
CA VAL A 298 -11.84 19.67 16.59
C VAL A 298 -12.30 19.32 18.01
N PRO A 299 -11.52 19.63 19.06
CA PRO A 299 -11.95 19.40 20.43
C PRO A 299 -13.24 20.20 20.67
N VAL A 300 -14.24 19.55 21.26
CA VAL A 300 -15.42 20.27 21.76
C VAL A 300 -15.02 21.09 22.99
N SER A 301 -15.78 22.13 23.32
CA SER A 301 -15.56 22.85 24.58
C SER A 301 -15.77 21.92 25.77
N LEU A 302 -15.14 22.26 26.91
CA LEU A 302 -15.34 21.52 28.16
C LEU A 302 -16.83 21.45 28.51
N ASP A 303 -17.56 22.57 28.41
CA ASP A 303 -18.99 22.63 28.67
C ASP A 303 -19.81 21.66 27.79
N GLU A 304 -19.50 21.56 26.51
CA GLU A 304 -20.18 20.63 25.59
C GLU A 304 -19.83 19.18 25.91
N PHE A 305 -18.58 18.92 26.30
CA PHE A 305 -18.15 17.59 26.72
C PHE A 305 -18.84 17.16 28.02
N GLU A 306 -18.91 18.04 29.02
CA GLU A 306 -19.57 17.79 30.30
C GLU A 306 -21.09 17.60 30.14
N LYS A 307 -21.73 18.37 29.24
CA LYS A 307 -23.15 18.13 28.87
C LYS A 307 -23.37 16.72 28.30
N ARG A 308 -22.46 16.24 27.45
CA ARG A 308 -22.53 14.87 26.89
C ARG A 308 -22.29 13.79 27.94
N ILE A 309 -21.47 14.07 28.94
CA ILE A 309 -21.27 13.17 30.09
C ILE A 309 -22.58 13.10 30.88
N ALA A 310 -23.14 14.27 31.25
CA ALA A 310 -24.37 14.35 32.02
C ALA A 310 -25.53 13.61 31.33
N SER A 311 -25.69 13.78 30.00
CA SER A 311 -26.74 13.12 29.22
C SER A 311 -26.61 11.59 29.11
N LYS A 312 -25.45 11.01 29.45
CA LYS A 312 -25.24 9.55 29.44
C LYS A 312 -25.41 8.91 30.83
N ILE A 313 -25.38 9.73 31.88
CA ILE A 313 -25.55 9.29 33.26
C ILE A 313 -27.03 9.39 33.69
N SER A 314 -27.81 10.29 33.06
CA SER A 314 -29.27 10.35 33.14
C SER A 314 -29.95 9.26 32.33
#